data_AF-A0A813PKB2-F1
#
_entry.id   AF-A0A813PKB2-F1
#
_cell.length_a   1.000
_cell.length_b   1.000
_cell.length_c   1.000
_cell.angle_alpha   90.00
_cell.angle_beta   90.00
_cell.angle_gamma   90.00
#
_symmetry.space_group_name_H-M   'P 1'
#
loop_
_entity.id
_entity.type
_entity.pdbx_description
1 polymer ?
#
loop_
_entity_poly.entity_id
_entity_poly.type
_entity_poly.pdbx_seq_one_letter_code
_entity_poly.pdbx_strand_id
1 'polypeptide(L)'
;MTTANSKAQCFVCNKEKNTYNCKGCSNEFCFQHLTEHRQILDKQLNEIINDHDQFQQTIIQQKQNPHNSSLIQQINQWETNSIHRI
;
A
#
# COMPACT_ATOMS: atom_id res chain seq x y z
N MET A 1 -15.80 -38.97 18.41
CA MET A 1 -15.78 -37.64 17.76
C MET A 1 -15.57 -37.86 16.28
N THR A 2 -16.56 -37.51 15.48
CA THR A 2 -16.57 -37.62 14.01
C THR A 2 -15.51 -36.68 13.43
N THR A 3 -14.50 -37.23 12.75
CA THR A 3 -13.56 -36.46 11.95
C THR A 3 -14.31 -35.90 10.74
N ALA A 4 -14.69 -34.63 10.82
CA ALA A 4 -15.19 -33.91 9.65
C ALA A 4 -14.04 -33.80 8.65
N ASN A 5 -14.05 -34.68 7.64
CA ASN A 5 -13.13 -34.62 6.51
C ASN A 5 -13.58 -33.46 5.61
N SER A 6 -13.40 -32.23 6.08
CA SER A 6 -13.65 -31.02 5.29
C SER A 6 -12.58 -30.95 4.21
N LYS A 7 -12.89 -31.58 3.06
CA LYS A 7 -12.05 -31.55 1.88
C LYS A 7 -11.74 -30.10 1.56
N ALA A 8 -10.46 -29.79 1.35
CA ALA A 8 -10.04 -28.44 1.00
C ALA A 8 -10.70 -28.03 -0.33
N GLN A 9 -11.41 -26.90 -0.32
CA GLN A 9 -12.14 -26.34 -1.45
C GLN A 9 -11.52 -25.00 -1.82
N CYS A 10 -11.48 -24.70 -3.12
CA CYS A 10 -11.01 -23.40 -3.56
C CYS A 10 -11.95 -22.30 -3.05
N PHE A 11 -11.42 -21.31 -2.33
CA PHE A 11 -12.13 -20.16 -1.79
C PHE A 11 -12.93 -19.37 -2.84
N VAL A 12 -12.48 -19.36 -4.10
CA VAL A 12 -13.10 -18.59 -5.18
C VAL A 12 -14.20 -19.36 -5.91
N CYS A 13 -13.98 -20.64 -6.23
CA CYS A 13 -14.90 -21.41 -7.07
C CYS A 13 -15.54 -22.62 -6.39
N ASN A 14 -15.23 -22.85 -5.11
CA ASN A 14 -15.76 -23.90 -4.25
C ASN A 14 -15.59 -25.34 -4.77
N LYS A 15 -14.66 -25.56 -5.72
CA LYS A 15 -14.38 -26.89 -6.27
C LYS A 15 -13.42 -27.65 -5.35
N GLU A 16 -13.77 -28.90 -5.05
CA GLU A 16 -12.94 -29.91 -4.36
C GLU A 16 -11.86 -30.50 -5.30
N LYS A 17 -11.09 -29.65 -5.97
CA LYS A 17 -9.94 -30.08 -6.81
C LYS A 17 -8.65 -29.65 -6.13
N ASN A 18 -7.59 -30.47 -6.22
CA ASN A 18 -6.21 -30.20 -5.76
C ASN A 18 -5.99 -28.72 -5.42
N THR A 19 -6.23 -28.38 -4.15
CA THR A 19 -6.10 -27.03 -3.64
C THR A 19 -4.71 -26.83 -3.07
N TYR A 20 -4.31 -25.56 -3.03
CA TYR A 20 -3.05 -25.11 -2.50
C TYR A 20 -3.33 -24.03 -1.47
N ASN A 21 -2.69 -24.15 -0.32
CA ASN A 21 -2.82 -23.19 0.75
C ASN A 21 -1.95 -21.95 0.49
N CYS A 22 -2.56 -20.76 0.53
CA CYS A 22 -1.82 -19.51 0.69
C CYS A 22 -1.67 -19.22 2.19
N LYS A 23 -0.48 -19.47 2.76
CA LYS A 23 -0.24 -19.26 4.20
C LYS A 23 -0.48 -17.82 4.66
N GLY A 24 -0.16 -16.84 3.82
CA GLY A 24 -0.35 -15.41 4.15
C GLY A 24 -1.82 -15.03 4.27
N CYS A 25 -2.69 -15.59 3.43
CA CYS A 25 -4.13 -15.31 3.44
C CYS A 25 -4.94 -16.36 4.21
N SER A 26 -4.32 -17.48 4.59
CA SER A 26 -4.97 -18.65 5.20
C SER A 26 -6.16 -19.19 4.39
N ASN A 27 -6.10 -19.07 3.07
CA ASN A 27 -7.13 -19.51 2.14
C ASN A 27 -6.61 -20.60 1.19
N GLU A 28 -7.50 -21.52 0.82
CA GLU A 28 -7.25 -22.59 -0.15
C GLU A 28 -7.63 -22.14 -1.56
N PHE A 29 -6.78 -22.40 -2.56
CA PHE A 29 -7.04 -22.03 -3.95
C PHE A 29 -6.76 -23.20 -4.89
N CYS A 30 -7.55 -23.34 -5.96
CA CYS A 30 -7.12 -24.17 -7.08
C CYS A 30 -5.97 -23.48 -7.81
N PHE A 31 -5.18 -24.22 -8.60
CA PHE A 31 -4.00 -23.70 -9.29
C PHE A 31 -4.25 -22.40 -10.09
N GLN A 32 -5.37 -22.32 -10.80
CA GLN A 32 -5.74 -21.13 -11.56
C GLN A 32 -5.93 -19.92 -10.66
N HIS A 33 -6.83 -20.00 -9.66
CA HIS A 33 -7.10 -18.88 -8.76
C HIS A 33 -5.91 -18.56 -7.85
N LEU A 34 -5.02 -19.52 -7.56
CA LEU A 34 -3.76 -19.24 -6.88
C LEU A 34 -2.85 -18.35 -7.74
N THR A 35 -2.80 -18.62 -9.04
CA THR A 35 -1.99 -17.84 -10.00
C THR A 35 -2.55 -16.43 -10.15
N GLU A 36 -3.87 -16.30 -10.32
CA GLU A 36 -4.57 -15.00 -10.36
C GLU A 36 -4.37 -14.23 -9.05
N HIS A 37 -4.50 -14.91 -7.90
CA HIS A 37 -4.27 -14.32 -6.58
C HIS A 37 -2.85 -13.74 -6.45
N ARG A 38 -1.83 -14.47 -6.93
CA ARG A 38 -0.44 -13.98 -6.93
C ARG A 38 -0.25 -12.77 -7.84
N GLN A 39 -0.90 -12.74 -9.01
CA GLN A 39 -0.85 -11.58 -9.91
C GLN A 39 -1.48 -10.33 -9.28
N ILE A 40 -2.60 -10.50 -8.56
CA ILE A 40 -3.23 -9.39 -7.82
C ILE A 40 -2.29 -8.87 -6.73
N LEU A 41 -1.67 -9.76 -5.96
CA LEU A 41 -0.71 -9.38 -4.91
C LEU A 41 0.50 -8.64 -5.49
N ASP A 42 1.04 -9.10 -6.61
CA ASP A 42 2.15 -8.45 -7.31
C ASP A 42 1.78 -7.02 -7.74
N LYS A 43 0.59 -6.86 -8.34
CA LYS A 43 0.07 -5.54 -8.72
C LYS A 43 -0.07 -4.62 -7.50
N GLN A 44 -0.67 -5.09 -6.42
CA GLN A 44 -0.83 -4.30 -5.18
C GLN A 44 0.52 -3.90 -4.58
N LEU A 45 1.50 -4.80 -4.60
CA LEU A 45 2.85 -4.50 -4.12
C LEU A 45 3.51 -3.41 -4.98
N ASN A 46 3.39 -3.50 -6.30
CA ASN A 46 3.93 -2.49 -7.21
C ASN A 46 3.28 -1.12 -7.00
N GLU A 47 1.97 -1.06 -6.73
CA GLU A 47 1.27 0.18 -6.38
C GLU A 47 1.83 0.79 -5.08
N ILE A 48 2.01 -0.02 -4.03
CA ILE A 48 2.59 0.43 -2.74
C ILE A 48 4.02 0.96 -2.92
N ILE A 49 4.85 0.28 -3.72
CA ILE A 49 6.22 0.72 -4.00
C ILE A 49 6.21 2.07 -4.72
N ASN A 50 5.36 2.23 -5.74
CA ASN A 50 5.26 3.48 -6.47
C ASN A 50 4.81 4.65 -5.57
N ASP A 51 3.81 4.41 -4.71
CA ASP A 51 3.34 5.42 -3.75
C ASP A 51 4.44 5.79 -2.74
N HIS A 52 5.19 4.80 -2.25
CA HIS A 52 6.33 5.02 -1.37
C HIS A 52 7.40 5.89 -2.05
N ASP A 53 7.77 5.58 -3.29
CA ASP A 53 8.79 6.31 -4.03
C ASP A 53 8.34 7.75 -4.31
N GLN A 54 7.09 7.97 -4.71
CA GLN A 54 6.52 9.30 -4.88
C GLN A 54 6.53 10.11 -3.58
N PHE A 55 6.18 9.47 -2.46
CA PHE A 55 6.20 10.10 -1.15
C PHE A 55 7.62 10.49 -0.73
N GLN A 56 8.59 9.59 -0.93
CA GLN A 56 9.99 9.85 -0.65
C GLN A 56 10.54 11.01 -1.49
N GLN A 57 10.20 11.06 -2.80
CA GLN A 57 10.56 12.19 -3.66
C GLN A 57 9.97 13.51 -3.17
N THR A 58 8.70 13.50 -2.75
CA THR A 58 8.04 14.68 -2.19
C THR A 58 8.78 15.20 -0.95
N ILE A 59 9.19 14.31 -0.04
CA ILE A 59 9.97 14.68 1.15
C ILE A 59 11.33 15.28 0.76
N ILE A 60 12.03 14.66 -0.20
CA ILE A 60 13.35 15.16 -0.65
C ILE A 60 13.21 16.56 -1.25
N GLN A 61 12.21 16.79 -2.09
CA GLN A 61 11.94 18.09 -2.70
C GLN A 61 11.64 19.17 -1.66
N GLN A 62 10.83 18.85 -0.64
CA GLN A 62 10.54 19.79 0.46
C GLN A 62 11.80 20.11 1.28
N LYS A 63 12.67 19.12 1.53
CA LYS A 63 13.93 19.33 2.26
C LYS A 63 14.94 20.17 1.49
N GLN A 64 14.99 20.05 0.16
CA GLN A 64 15.91 20.82 -0.68
C GLN A 64 15.53 22.30 -0.76
N ASN A 65 14.25 22.64 -0.69
CA ASN A 65 13.76 24.02 -0.75
C ASN A 65 12.88 24.38 0.46
N PRO A 66 13.43 24.45 1.68
CA PRO A 66 12.67 24.76 2.88
C PRO A 66 12.04 26.17 2.83
N HIS A 67 12.65 27.11 2.10
CA HIS A 67 12.09 28.45 1.86
C HIS A 67 10.86 28.47 0.94
N ASN A 68 10.61 27.40 0.19
CA ASN A 68 9.43 27.27 -0.66
C ASN A 68 8.25 26.62 0.09
N SER A 69 8.43 26.30 1.38
CA SER A 69 7.30 25.94 2.24
C SER A 69 6.43 27.18 2.44
N SER A 70 5.13 27.03 2.18
CA SER A 70 4.15 28.09 2.38
C SER A 70 4.20 28.65 3.82
N LEU A 71 4.56 27.83 4.80
CA LEU A 71 4.71 28.25 6.19
C LEU A 71 5.89 29.20 6.38
N ILE A 72 7.05 28.92 5.78
CA ILE A 72 8.21 29.82 5.86
C ILE A 72 7.93 31.14 5.14
N GLN A 73 7.21 31.11 4.02
CA GLN A 73 6.77 32.35 3.35
C GLN A 73 5.81 33.17 4.22
N GLN A 74 4.85 32.53 4.90
CA GLN A 74 3.93 33.21 5.82
C GLN A 74 4.65 33.82 7.03
N ILE A 75 5.65 33.13 7.58
CA ILE A 75 6.49 33.65 8.67
C ILE A 75 7.26 34.89 8.20
N ASN A 76 7.91 34.82 7.03
CA ASN A 76 8.66 35.95 6.47
C ASN A 76 7.74 37.15 6.19
N GLN A 77 6.51 36.91 5.70
CA GLN A 77 5.52 37.96 5.50
C GLN A 77 5.07 38.60 6.82
N TRP A 78 4.81 37.79 7.85
CA TRP A 78 4.47 38.30 9.18
C TRP A 78 5.60 39.14 9.78
N GLU A 79 6.85 38.68 9.66
CA GLU A 79 8.04 39.39 10.13
C GLU A 79 8.18 40.75 9.42
N THR A 80 8.11 40.75 8.08
CA THR A 80 8.18 41.98 7.26
C THR A 80 7.08 42.97 7.65
N ASN A 81 5.83 42.50 7.78
CA ASN A 81 4.71 43.34 8.16
C ASN A 81 4.83 43.90 9.58
N SER A 82 5.41 43.13 10.50
CA SER A 82 5.61 43.56 11.89
C SER A 82 6.70 44.62 11.99
N ILE A 83 7.80 44.47 11.26
CA ILE A 83 8.86 45.47 11.17
C ILE A 83 8.35 46.76 10.53
N HIS A 84 7.52 46.69 9.48
CA HIS A 84 6.96 47.87 8.82
C HIS A 84 5.94 48.64 9.67
N ARG A 85 5.41 48.02 10.74
CA ARG A 85 4.45 48.64 11.67
C ARG A 85 5.11 49.27 12.90
N ILE A 86 6.43 49.18 13.02
CA ILE A 86 7.26 49.82 14.06
C ILE A 86 7.85 51.11 13.47
#